data_AF-A0A1T1C7I7-F1
#
_entry.id   AF-A0A1T1C7I7-F1
#
_cell.length_a   1.000
_cell.length_b   1.000
_cell.length_c   1.000
_cell.angle_alpha   90.00
_cell.angle_beta   90.00
_cell.angle_gamma   90.00
#
_symmetry.space_group_name_H-M   'P 1'
#
loop_
_entity.id
_entity.type
_entity.pdbx_description
1 polymer ?
#
loop_
_entity_poly.entity_id
_entity_poly.type
_entity_poly.pdbx_seq_one_letter_code
_entity_poly.pdbx_strand_id
1 'polypeptide(L)'
;MNEEELITTVTTTLTAGSSVITLKSVDLDGDGPNKPVVTVSGNLTANTTYNGRTTILNESVSPADDITAEVQEEGDEHQLFYQAPTAIGTFAYGDLDEDGKPIGLVFTLKTGTT
;
A
#
# COMPACT_ATOMS: atom_id res chain seq x y z
N MET A 1 -5.27 -24.40 0.94
CA MET A 1 -3.83 -24.34 1.28
C MET A 1 -3.59 -22.85 1.48
N ASN A 2 -2.88 -22.43 2.53
CA ASN A 2 -2.47 -21.03 2.60
C ASN A 2 -1.05 -21.02 2.01
N GLU A 3 -0.95 -20.54 0.76
CA GLU A 3 0.31 -20.49 0.03
C GLU A 3 1.16 -19.35 0.60
N GLU A 4 2.48 -19.55 0.69
CA GLU A 4 3.36 -18.49 1.18
C GLU A 4 3.50 -17.42 0.09
N GLU A 5 2.82 -16.29 0.26
CA GLU A 5 2.91 -15.14 -0.66
C GLU A 5 4.23 -14.38 -0.45
N LEU A 6 5.12 -14.44 -1.45
CA LEU A 6 6.36 -13.65 -1.42
C LEU A 6 6.11 -12.22 -1.91
N ILE A 7 6.15 -11.25 -0.99
CA ILE A 7 6.07 -9.83 -1.32
C ILE A 7 7.47 -9.28 -1.55
N THR A 8 7.75 -8.84 -2.78
CA THR A 8 9.01 -8.13 -3.09
C THR A 8 8.80 -6.65 -3.31
N THR A 9 7.58 -6.26 -3.73
CA THR A 9 7.32 -4.89 -4.16
C THR A 9 6.01 -4.39 -3.62
N VAL A 10 6.05 -3.24 -2.96
CA VAL A 10 4.87 -2.51 -2.51
C VAL A 10 4.89 -1.12 -3.12
N THR A 11 3.83 -0.77 -3.86
CA THR A 11 3.64 0.57 -4.41
C THR A 11 2.38 1.19 -3.83
N THR A 12 2.48 2.37 -3.25
CA THR A 12 1.35 3.16 -2.77
C THR A 12 1.26 4.46 -3.55
N THR A 13 0.14 4.71 -4.20
CA THR A 13 -0.14 5.95 -4.93
C THR A 13 -1.17 6.77 -4.19
N LEU A 14 -0.83 8.02 -3.90
CA LEU A 14 -1.68 9.02 -3.26
C LEU A 14 -2.07 10.09 -4.28
N THR A 15 -3.36 10.32 -4.45
CA THR A 15 -3.88 11.29 -5.43
C THR A 15 -4.77 12.34 -4.77
N ALA A 16 -4.48 13.62 -4.99
CA ALA A 16 -5.31 14.75 -4.57
C ALA A 16 -5.43 15.76 -5.72
N GLY A 17 -6.56 15.73 -6.45
CA GLY A 17 -6.73 16.55 -7.65
C GLY A 17 -5.68 16.19 -8.72
N SER A 18 -4.85 17.15 -9.10
CA SER A 18 -3.73 16.93 -10.03
C SER A 18 -2.42 16.48 -9.36
N SER A 19 -2.37 16.43 -8.01
CA SER A 19 -1.21 15.95 -7.28
C SER A 19 -1.23 14.43 -7.23
N VAL A 20 -0.13 13.80 -7.67
CA VAL A 20 0.09 12.35 -7.59
C VAL A 20 1.43 12.10 -6.92
N ILE A 21 1.43 11.35 -5.84
CA ILE A 21 2.62 10.95 -5.09
C ILE A 21 2.69 9.43 -5.07
N THR A 22 3.82 8.87 -5.47
CA THR A 22 4.07 7.43 -5.46
C THR A 22 5.17 7.13 -4.47
N LEU A 23 4.89 6.20 -3.55
CA LEU A 23 5.84 5.57 -2.66
C LEU A 23 6.04 4.14 -3.17
N LYS A 24 7.28 3.75 -3.45
CA LYS A 24 7.61 2.38 -3.89
C LYS A 24 8.71 1.81 -3.00
N SER A 25 8.50 0.62 -2.46
CA SER A 25 9.52 -0.23 -1.83
C SER A 25 9.77 -1.43 -2.73
N VAL A 26 11.04 -1.78 -2.96
CA VAL A 26 11.46 -2.97 -3.73
C VAL A 26 12.54 -3.73 -2.97
N ASP A 27 12.31 -5.02 -2.77
CA ASP A 27 13.22 -5.98 -2.14
C ASP A 27 13.18 -7.31 -2.91
N LEU A 28 14.10 -7.51 -3.85
CA LEU A 28 14.06 -8.67 -4.77
C LEU A 28 14.67 -9.94 -4.19
N ASP A 29 15.38 -9.85 -3.06
CA ASP A 29 15.92 -11.00 -2.34
C ASP A 29 15.16 -11.33 -1.05
N GLY A 30 14.10 -10.58 -0.71
CA GLY A 30 13.22 -10.87 0.42
C GLY A 30 13.99 -10.90 1.75
N ASP A 31 14.06 -12.06 2.39
CA ASP A 31 14.86 -12.26 3.62
C ASP A 31 16.40 -12.29 3.38
N GLY A 32 16.83 -11.89 2.18
CA GLY A 32 18.23 -11.77 1.79
C GLY A 32 18.98 -10.64 2.52
N PRO A 33 20.29 -10.48 2.23
CA PRO A 33 21.13 -9.50 2.91
C PRO A 33 20.87 -8.05 2.47
N ASN A 34 20.21 -7.82 1.33
CA ASN A 34 19.93 -6.46 0.89
C ASN A 34 18.73 -5.89 1.66
N LYS A 35 18.73 -4.57 1.82
CA LYS A 35 17.57 -3.87 2.37
C LYS A 35 16.65 -3.43 1.24
N PRO A 36 15.34 -3.23 1.51
CA PRO A 36 14.43 -2.66 0.54
C PRO A 36 14.91 -1.28 0.06
N VAL A 37 14.85 -1.07 -1.24
CA VAL A 37 15.05 0.24 -1.86
C VAL A 37 13.71 0.98 -1.84
N VAL A 38 13.66 2.07 -1.06
CA VAL A 38 12.47 2.91 -0.93
C VAL A 38 12.63 4.19 -1.74
N THR A 39 11.63 4.53 -2.54
CA THR A 39 11.55 5.76 -3.33
C THR A 39 10.23 6.48 -3.09
N VAL A 40 10.27 7.81 -3.08
CA VAL A 40 9.09 8.66 -2.92
C VAL A 40 9.16 9.77 -3.96
N SER A 41 8.08 9.97 -4.73
CA SER A 41 8.09 10.92 -5.86
C SER A 41 7.85 12.38 -5.45
N GLY A 42 7.39 12.65 -4.22
CA GLY A 42 7.09 14.00 -3.76
C GLY A 42 6.62 14.08 -2.31
N ASN A 43 6.53 15.31 -1.81
CA ASN A 43 6.09 15.59 -0.44
C ASN A 43 4.56 15.70 -0.36
N LEU A 44 4.02 15.33 0.79
CA LEU A 44 2.63 15.60 1.14
C LEU A 44 2.40 17.10 1.29
N THR A 45 1.23 17.56 0.86
CA THR A 45 0.73 18.91 1.16
C THR A 45 -0.09 18.86 2.45
N ALA A 46 0.13 19.82 3.35
CA ALA A 46 -0.66 19.95 4.58
C ALA A 46 -2.15 20.19 4.26
N ASN A 47 -3.02 19.82 5.21
CA ASN A 47 -4.47 19.96 5.14
C ASN A 47 -5.12 19.41 3.85
N THR A 48 -4.54 18.36 3.28
CA THR A 48 -4.96 17.77 2.01
C THR A 48 -5.50 16.36 2.24
N THR A 49 -6.57 16.00 1.53
CA THR A 49 -7.07 14.62 1.50
C THR A 49 -6.59 13.95 0.23
N TYR A 50 -5.88 12.85 0.38
CA TYR A 50 -5.44 11.99 -0.72
C TYR A 50 -6.29 10.73 -0.77
N ASN A 51 -6.66 10.31 -1.98
CA ASN A 51 -7.11 8.94 -2.25
C ASN A 51 -5.87 8.07 -2.44
N GLY A 52 -5.75 7.04 -1.62
CA GLY A 52 -4.66 6.08 -1.62
C GLY A 52 -5.07 4.77 -2.29
N ARG A 53 -4.14 4.21 -3.06
CA ARG A 53 -4.20 2.84 -3.57
C ARG A 53 -2.86 2.16 -3.36
N THR A 54 -2.87 0.95 -2.81
CA THR A 54 -1.67 0.12 -2.68
C THR A 54 -1.76 -1.08 -3.62
N THR A 55 -0.65 -1.42 -4.27
CA THR A 55 -0.46 -2.63 -5.07
C THR A 55 0.76 -3.39 -4.55
N ILE A 56 0.69 -4.71 -4.62
CA ILE A 56 1.67 -5.64 -4.07
C ILE A 56 2.03 -6.63 -5.18
N LEU A 57 3.33 -6.85 -5.41
CA LEU A 57 3.83 -7.75 -6.45
C LEU A 57 4.94 -8.65 -5.92
N ASN A 58 5.10 -9.80 -6.58
CA ASN A 58 6.30 -10.61 -6.55
C ASN A 58 7.10 -10.42 -7.87
N GLU A 59 8.04 -9.47 -7.85
CA GLU A 59 8.97 -9.18 -8.96
C GLU A 59 10.20 -10.11 -8.97
N SER A 60 10.28 -11.15 -8.11
CA SER A 60 11.38 -12.13 -8.15
C SER A 60 11.22 -13.19 -9.24
N VAL A 61 10.01 -13.34 -9.78
CA VAL A 61 9.65 -14.29 -10.85
C VAL A 61 9.28 -13.57 -12.15
N SER A 62 9.17 -14.33 -13.26
CA SER A 62 8.85 -13.76 -14.58
C SER A 62 7.80 -14.60 -15.33
N PRO A 63 6.61 -14.05 -15.65
CA PRO A 63 6.15 -12.70 -15.32
C PRO A 63 6.05 -12.48 -13.79
N ALA A 64 6.06 -11.22 -13.35
CA ALA A 64 5.85 -10.90 -11.93
C ALA A 64 4.42 -11.29 -11.52
N ASP A 65 4.28 -11.92 -10.35
CA ASP A 65 2.96 -12.30 -9.84
C ASP A 65 2.27 -11.09 -9.20
N ASP A 66 0.96 -10.97 -9.42
CA ASP A 66 0.14 -9.88 -8.89
C ASP A 66 -0.56 -10.29 -7.59
N ILE A 67 0.17 -10.13 -6.49
CA ILE A 67 -0.31 -10.40 -5.13
C ILE A 67 -1.45 -9.44 -4.75
N THR A 68 -1.62 -8.31 -5.44
CA THR A 68 -2.78 -7.41 -5.20
C THR A 68 -4.10 -8.12 -5.46
N ALA A 69 -4.16 -8.99 -6.47
CA ALA A 69 -5.36 -9.73 -6.82
C ALA A 69 -5.66 -10.80 -5.76
N GLU A 70 -4.64 -11.52 -5.30
CA GLU A 70 -4.75 -12.53 -4.25
C GLU A 70 -5.25 -11.91 -2.93
N VAL A 71 -4.65 -10.81 -2.47
CA VAL A 71 -5.11 -10.06 -1.28
C VAL A 71 -6.56 -9.57 -1.44
N GLN A 72 -7.01 -9.25 -2.65
CA GLN A 72 -8.38 -8.84 -2.90
C GLN A 72 -9.36 -10.03 -2.86
N GLU A 73 -8.98 -11.16 -3.45
CA GLU A 73 -9.79 -12.38 -3.49
C GLU A 73 -9.89 -13.05 -2.11
N GLU A 74 -8.81 -13.02 -1.34
CA GLU A 74 -8.69 -13.55 0.03
C GLU A 74 -8.85 -12.44 1.09
N GLY A 75 -9.67 -11.43 0.80
CA GLY A 75 -9.81 -10.23 1.65
C GLY A 75 -10.28 -10.50 3.08
N ASP A 76 -10.89 -11.66 3.36
CA ASP A 76 -11.28 -12.08 4.71
C ASP A 76 -10.12 -12.72 5.51
N GLU A 77 -9.01 -13.05 4.84
CA GLU A 77 -7.75 -13.54 5.46
C GLU A 77 -6.71 -12.40 5.63
N HIS A 78 -6.77 -11.36 4.79
CA HIS A 78 -5.74 -10.31 4.72
C HIS A 78 -6.25 -8.91 5.06
N GLN A 79 -5.38 -8.09 5.69
CA GLN A 79 -5.63 -6.66 5.86
C GLN A 79 -4.32 -5.85 5.87
N LEU A 80 -4.30 -4.75 5.12
CA LEU A 80 -3.25 -3.74 5.14
C LEU A 80 -3.54 -2.70 6.21
N PHE A 81 -2.52 -2.40 7.02
CA PHE A 81 -2.60 -1.40 8.09
C PHE A 81 -1.68 -0.22 7.81
N TYR A 82 -2.24 0.99 7.88
CA TYR A 82 -1.48 2.24 7.74
C TYR A 82 -1.35 2.93 9.08
N GLN A 83 -0.12 3.35 9.40
CA GLN A 83 0.19 4.02 10.66
C GLN A 83 1.10 5.22 10.40
N ALA A 84 0.74 6.35 11.00
CA ALA A 84 1.58 7.53 11.08
C ALA A 84 1.27 8.27 12.39
N PRO A 85 2.20 9.09 12.91
CA PRO A 85 1.85 10.05 13.95
C PRO A 85 0.65 10.91 13.50
N THR A 86 -0.31 11.14 14.39
CA THR A 86 -1.53 11.91 14.08
C THR A 86 -1.24 13.30 13.51
N ALA A 87 -0.09 13.90 13.88
CA ALA A 87 0.37 15.16 13.33
C ALA A 87 0.65 15.11 11.82
N ILE A 88 1.06 13.96 11.28
CA ILE A 88 1.26 13.74 9.84
C ILE A 88 -0.09 13.57 9.15
N GLY A 89 -0.97 12.74 9.72
CA GLY A 89 -2.31 12.54 9.20
C GLY A 89 -3.03 11.33 9.79
N THR A 90 -4.26 11.15 9.35
CA THR A 90 -5.11 10.00 9.70
C THR A 90 -5.56 9.26 8.45
N PHE A 91 -5.70 7.95 8.57
CA PHE A 91 -6.13 7.07 7.49
C PHE A 91 -7.57 6.61 7.71
N ALA A 92 -8.31 6.40 6.62
CA ALA A 92 -9.59 5.72 6.62
C ALA A 92 -9.68 4.77 5.43
N TYR A 93 -10.05 3.52 5.67
CA TYR A 93 -10.15 2.49 4.62
C TYR A 93 -11.36 2.74 3.71
N GLY A 94 -11.23 2.36 2.44
CA GLY A 94 -12.19 2.63 1.37
C GLY A 94 -12.70 1.37 0.66
N ASP A 95 -12.23 0.19 1.05
CA ASP A 95 -12.62 -1.12 0.56
C ASP A 95 -12.99 -2.04 1.72
N LEU A 96 -13.82 -3.04 1.43
CA LEU A 96 -14.29 -4.03 2.39
C LEU A 96 -14.23 -5.43 1.76
N ASP A 97 -14.03 -6.44 2.59
CA ASP A 97 -14.16 -7.87 2.27
C ASP A 97 -15.65 -8.31 2.25
N GLU A 98 -15.88 -9.61 2.06
CA GLU A 98 -17.23 -10.20 2.04
C GLU A 98 -17.94 -10.14 3.41
N ASP A 99 -17.18 -10.03 4.50
CA ASP A 99 -17.66 -9.88 5.87
C ASP A 99 -17.97 -8.41 6.26
N GLY A 100 -17.65 -7.46 5.37
CA GLY A 100 -17.78 -6.03 5.64
C GLY A 100 -16.67 -5.44 6.53
N LYS A 101 -15.51 -6.10 6.61
CA LYS A 101 -14.30 -5.60 7.28
C LYS A 101 -13.34 -5.00 6.26
N PRO A 102 -12.45 -4.07 6.66
CA PRO A 102 -11.58 -3.40 5.70
C PRO A 102 -10.41 -4.26 5.22
N ILE A 103 -10.12 -4.20 3.91
CA ILE A 103 -8.93 -4.85 3.31
C ILE A 103 -7.74 -3.89 3.33
N GLY A 104 -7.95 -2.64 2.91
CA GLY A 104 -6.95 -1.57 2.94
C GLY A 104 -6.18 -1.37 1.64
N LEU A 105 -6.48 -2.06 0.54
CA LEU A 105 -5.90 -1.75 -0.79
C LEU A 105 -6.34 -0.37 -1.28
N VAL A 106 -7.49 0.11 -0.82
CA VAL A 106 -8.02 1.46 -1.06
C VAL A 106 -8.21 2.18 0.28
N PHE A 107 -7.74 3.42 0.37
CA PHE A 107 -7.88 4.22 1.59
C PHE A 107 -7.89 5.72 1.27
N THR A 108 -8.13 6.55 2.29
CA THR A 108 -7.88 7.98 2.25
C THR A 108 -6.88 8.37 3.32
N LEU A 109 -5.97 9.29 2.99
CA LEU A 109 -5.07 9.94 3.93
C LEU A 109 -5.47 11.41 4.05
N LYS A 110 -5.91 11.83 5.24
CA LYS A 110 -6.07 13.25 5.56
C LYS A 110 -4.82 13.74 6.28
N THR A 111 -4.06 14.63 5.63
CA THR A 111 -2.85 15.19 6.23
C THR A 111 -3.17 16.24 7.30
N GLY A 112 -2.27 16.36 8.28
CA GLY A 112 -2.32 17.39 9.33
C GLY A 112 -2.23 18.80 8.76
N THR A 113 -2.58 19.79 9.58
CA THR A 113 -2.74 21.19 9.15
C THR A 113 -1.47 22.04 9.16
N THR A 114 -0.35 21.52 9.67
CA THR A 114 0.89 22.26 9.94
C THR A 114 2.12 21.45 9.59
#